data_AF-A0A059BZQ3-F1
#
_entry.id   AF-A0A059BZQ3-F1
#
_cell.length_a   1.000
_cell.length_b   1.000
_cell.length_c   1.000
_cell.angle_alpha   90.00
_cell.angle_beta   90.00
_cell.angle_gamma   90.00
#
_symmetry.space_group_name_H-M   'P 1'
#
loop_
_entity.id
_entity.type
_entity.pdbx_description
1 polymer ?
#
loop_
_entity_poly.entity_id
_entity_poly.type
_entity_poly.pdbx_seq_one_letter_code
_entity_poly.pdbx_strand_id
1 'polypeptide(L)'
;MDLASPLFELVKGLWGLASKPLGYIYNLKDNVRTLGEANENLKALSEDVKENVEREEGGGGARRTNQVENWLGKVQEFEGRVDQVLQEVREHDRIKCLSRCLP
;
A
#
# COMPACT_ATOMS: atom_id res chain seq x y z
N MET A 1 -15.16 -42.01 -28.81
CA MET A 1 -14.60 -41.70 -27.47
C MET A 1 -14.46 -40.20 -27.37
N ASP A 2 -15.06 -39.63 -26.34
CA ASP A 2 -15.22 -38.19 -26.19
C ASP A 2 -13.94 -37.59 -25.56
N LEU A 3 -13.00 -37.15 -26.41
CA LEU A 3 -11.74 -36.52 -25.99
C LEU A 3 -11.97 -35.20 -25.21
N ALA A 4 -13.19 -34.67 -25.24
CA ALA A 4 -13.57 -33.45 -24.54
C ALA A 4 -13.52 -33.60 -23.01
N SER A 5 -13.83 -34.78 -22.46
CA SER A 5 -13.93 -34.97 -21.01
C SER A 5 -12.55 -34.93 -20.31
N PRO A 6 -11.51 -35.65 -20.77
CA PRO A 6 -10.17 -35.55 -20.18
C PRO A 6 -9.53 -34.17 -20.36
N LEU A 7 -9.75 -33.52 -21.51
CA LEU A 7 -9.24 -32.18 -21.79
C LEU A 7 -9.86 -31.13 -20.85
N PHE A 8 -11.17 -31.22 -20.61
CA PHE A 8 -11.90 -30.31 -19.74
C PHE A 8 -11.44 -30.41 -18.28
N GLU A 9 -11.19 -31.62 -17.77
CA GLU A 9 -10.64 -31.81 -16.42
C GLU A 9 -9.22 -31.25 -16.29
N LEU A 10 -8.40 -31.37 -17.36
CA LEU A 10 -7.06 -30.81 -17.41
C LEU A 10 -7.09 -29.26 -17.36
N VAL A 11 -8.00 -28.64 -18.13
CA VAL A 11 -8.22 -27.19 -18.12
C VAL A 11 -8.70 -26.70 -16.76
N LYS A 12 -9.62 -27.40 -16.09
CA LYS A 12 -10.05 -27.07 -14.72
C LYS A 12 -8.90 -27.15 -13.72
N GLY A 13 -8.07 -28.20 -13.82
CA GLY A 13 -6.91 -28.38 -12.94
C GLY A 13 -5.92 -27.22 -13.08
N LEU A 14 -5.60 -26.83 -14.32
CA LEU A 14 -4.74 -25.69 -14.61
C LEU A 14 -5.35 -24.37 -14.13
N TRP A 15 -6.66 -24.17 -14.31
CA TRP A 15 -7.37 -22.99 -13.83
C TRP A 15 -7.40 -22.91 -12.29
N GLY A 16 -7.62 -24.02 -11.60
CA GLY A 16 -7.59 -24.09 -10.13
C GLY A 16 -6.20 -23.80 -9.56
N LEU A 17 -5.14 -24.22 -10.27
CA LEU A 17 -3.75 -23.92 -9.90
C LEU A 17 -3.37 -22.46 -10.19
N ALA A 18 -3.82 -21.89 -11.31
CA ALA A 18 -3.50 -20.52 -11.71
C ALA A 18 -4.34 -19.46 -10.97
N SER A 19 -5.61 -19.76 -10.64
CA SER A 19 -6.53 -18.82 -9.99
C SER A 19 -6.10 -18.40 -8.58
N LYS A 20 -5.46 -19.29 -7.81
CA LYS A 20 -5.01 -18.95 -6.44
C LYS A 20 -3.85 -17.94 -6.43
N PRO A 21 -2.74 -18.15 -7.17
CA PRO A 21 -1.69 -17.15 -7.30
C PRO A 21 -2.20 -15.83 -7.90
N LEU A 22 -3.07 -15.89 -8.92
CA LEU A 22 -3.63 -14.69 -9.54
C LEU A 22 -4.52 -13.90 -8.58
N GLY A 23 -5.38 -14.59 -7.82
CA GLY A 23 -6.22 -13.97 -6.79
C GLY A 23 -5.38 -13.34 -5.68
N TYR A 24 -4.31 -14.01 -5.23
CA TYR A 24 -3.38 -13.45 -4.25
C TYR A 24 -2.68 -12.19 -4.77
N ILE A 25 -2.17 -12.21 -6.00
CA ILE A 25 -1.51 -11.06 -6.64
C ILE A 25 -2.49 -9.88 -6.77
N TYR A 26 -3.72 -10.13 -7.21
CA TYR A 26 -4.73 -9.08 -7.36
C TYR A 26 -5.10 -8.45 -6.02
N ASN A 27 -5.38 -9.27 -5.00
CA ASN A 27 -5.65 -8.80 -3.65
C ASN A 27 -4.48 -8.00 -3.07
N LEU A 28 -3.24 -8.41 -3.32
CA LEU A 28 -2.06 -7.67 -2.90
C LEU A 28 -1.99 -6.30 -3.58
N LYS A 29 -2.27 -6.22 -4.89
CA LYS A 29 -2.28 -4.95 -5.63
C LYS A 29 -3.35 -4.00 -5.11
N ASP A 30 -4.56 -4.50 -4.86
CA ASP A 30 -5.65 -3.71 -4.29
C ASP A 30 -5.30 -3.23 -2.87
N ASN A 31 -4.73 -4.09 -2.02
CA ASN A 31 -4.27 -3.73 -0.68
C ASN A 31 -3.21 -2.62 -0.71
N VAL A 32 -2.25 -2.70 -1.65
CA VAL A 32 -1.22 -1.66 -1.82
C VAL A 32 -1.85 -0.33 -2.23
N ARG A 33 -2.84 -0.33 -3.14
CA ARG A 33 -3.57 0.88 -3.52
C ARG A 33 -4.29 1.48 -2.32
N THR A 34 -5.08 0.68 -1.61
CA THR A 34 -5.83 1.14 -0.42
C THR A 34 -4.89 1.62 0.69
N LEU A 35 -3.72 0.99 0.87
CA LEU A 35 -2.71 1.46 1.80
C LEU A 35 -2.17 2.85 1.41
N GLY A 36 -1.94 3.09 0.12
CA GLY A 36 -1.52 4.40 -0.39
C GLY A 36 -2.56 5.49 -0.12
N GLU A 37 -3.83 5.24 -0.47
CA GLU A 37 -4.94 6.17 -0.21
C GLU A 37 -5.10 6.46 1.29
N ALA A 38 -4.99 5.43 2.14
CA ALA A 38 -5.05 5.60 3.59
C ALA A 38 -3.88 6.44 4.13
N ASN A 39 -2.68 6.28 3.56
CA ASN A 39 -1.49 7.04 3.96
C ASN A 39 -1.57 8.51 3.55
N GLU A 40 -2.12 8.81 2.37
CA GLU A 40 -2.38 10.19 1.94
C GLU A 40 -3.36 10.91 2.88
N ASN A 41 -4.44 10.23 3.27
CA ASN A 41 -5.38 10.78 4.25
C ASN A 41 -4.75 10.99 5.63
N LEU A 42 -3.88 10.06 6.07
CA LEU A 42 -3.16 10.20 7.33
C LEU A 42 -2.18 11.38 7.31
N LYS A 43 -1.47 11.61 6.19
CA LYS A 43 -0.60 12.77 5.98
C LYS A 43 -1.36 14.08 6.09
N ALA A 44 -2.49 14.21 5.40
CA ALA A 44 -3.31 15.41 5.50
C ALA A 44 -3.77 15.68 6.93
N LEU A 45 -4.22 14.63 7.65
CA LEU A 45 -4.63 14.76 9.04
C LEU A 45 -3.45 15.11 9.97
N SER A 46 -2.27 14.54 9.73
CA SER A 46 -1.08 14.78 10.54
C SER A 46 -0.55 16.20 10.35
N GLU A 47 -0.64 16.74 9.13
CA GLU A 47 -0.37 18.14 8.80
C GLU A 47 -1.34 19.08 9.51
N ASP A 48 -2.66 18.85 9.41
CA ASP A 48 -3.67 19.67 10.09
C ASP A 48 -3.44 19.71 11.62
N VAL A 49 -3.16 18.56 12.22
CA VAL A 49 -2.87 18.46 13.65
C VAL A 49 -1.59 19.23 13.99
N LYS A 50 -0.54 19.09 13.18
CA LYS A 50 0.73 19.78 13.39
C LYS A 50 0.55 21.30 13.32
N GLU A 51 -0.16 21.82 12.32
CA GLU A 51 -0.45 23.25 12.19
C GLU A 51 -1.26 23.77 13.38
N ASN A 52 -2.26 23.02 13.83
CA ASN A 52 -3.05 23.39 15.01
C ASN A 52 -2.17 23.44 16.27
N VAL A 53 -1.30 22.46 16.47
CA VAL A 53 -0.37 22.45 17.61
C VAL A 53 0.58 23.65 17.55
N GLU A 54 1.18 23.93 16.39
CA GLU A 54 2.10 25.05 16.22
C GLU A 54 1.42 26.41 16.46
N ARG A 55 0.15 26.56 16.06
CA ARG A 55 -0.66 27.76 16.34
C ARG A 55 -0.90 27.96 17.83
N GLU A 56 -1.31 26.91 18.55
CA GLU A 56 -1.56 26.97 19.99
C GLU A 56 -0.28 27.24 20.80
N GLU A 57 0.85 26.67 20.37
CA GLU A 57 2.16 26.92 21.00
C GLU A 57 2.71 28.31 20.67
N GLY A 58 2.56 28.78 19.43
CA GLY A 58 2.99 30.11 18.99
C GLY A 58 2.23 31.26 19.64
N GLY A 59 1.00 31.01 20.10
CA GLY A 59 0.21 31.95 20.90
C GLY A 59 0.74 32.17 22.33
N GLY A 60 1.79 31.45 22.75
CA GLY A 60 2.53 31.67 24.00
C GLY A 60 1.87 31.12 25.27
N GLY A 61 0.67 30.51 25.17
CA GLY A 61 -0.11 30.05 26.32
C GLY A 61 -0.10 28.54 26.57
N ALA A 62 0.22 27.73 25.55
CA ALA A 62 0.14 26.27 25.63
C ALA A 62 1.43 25.61 25.16
N ARG A 63 1.72 24.42 25.69
CA ARG A 63 2.79 23.53 25.22
C ARG A 63 2.16 22.21 24.84
N ARG A 64 2.60 21.60 23.74
CA ARG A 64 2.13 20.27 23.34
C ARG A 64 2.44 19.26 24.44
N THR A 65 1.51 18.33 24.62
CA THR A 65 1.73 17.24 25.58
C THR A 65 2.68 16.21 24.98
N ASN A 66 3.36 15.45 25.84
CA ASN A 66 4.20 14.33 25.41
C ASN A 66 3.41 13.28 24.60
N GLN A 67 2.09 13.17 24.81
CA GLN A 67 1.25 12.28 24.02
C GLN A 67 1.10 12.76 22.57
N VAL A 68 0.88 14.07 22.37
CA VAL A 68 0.78 14.68 21.04
C VAL A 68 2.11 14.58 20.31
N GLU A 69 3.23 14.87 20.99
CA GLU A 69 4.56 14.74 20.41
C GLU A 69 4.88 13.29 19.99
N ASN A 70 4.61 12.32 20.87
CA ASN A 70 4.80 10.90 20.56
C ASN A 70 3.89 10.42 19.41
N TRP A 71 2.65 10.90 19.37
CA TRP A 71 1.72 10.55 18.28
C TRP A 71 2.23 11.07 16.93
N LEU A 72 2.62 12.36 16.85
CA LEU A 72 3.17 12.95 15.63
C LEU A 72 4.43 12.20 15.16
N GLY A 73 5.33 11.86 16.09
CA GLY A 73 6.54 11.09 15.76
C GLY A 73 6.23 9.69 15.19
N LYS A 74 5.28 8.97 15.80
CA LYS A 74 4.87 7.64 15.31
C LYS A 74 4.19 7.70 13.95
N VAL A 75 3.38 8.74 13.71
CA VAL A 75 2.72 8.94 12.42
C VAL A 75 3.76 9.22 11.33
N GLN A 76 4.73 10.09 11.59
CA GLN A 76 5.83 10.37 10.66
C GLN A 76 6.65 9.10 10.33
N GLU A 77 6.98 8.28 11.33
CA GLU A 77 7.68 7.01 11.12
C GLU A 77 6.84 6.04 10.27
N PHE A 78 5.55 5.92 10.58
CA PHE A 78 4.62 5.06 9.85
C PHE A 78 4.46 5.49 8.40
N GLU A 79 4.24 6.79 8.14
CA GLU A 79 4.13 7.36 6.80
C GLU A 79 5.37 7.07 5.96
N GLY A 80 6.58 7.23 6.54
CA GLY A 80 7.84 6.94 5.86
C GLY A 80 7.99 5.46 5.51
N ARG A 81 7.57 4.55 6.40
CA ARG A 81 7.56 3.10 6.11
C ARG A 81 6.59 2.75 5.00
N VAL A 82 5.42 3.37 4.95
CA VAL A 82 4.46 3.15 3.86
C VAL A 82 5.01 3.69 2.54
N ASP A 83 5.60 4.88 2.53
CA ASP A 83 6.22 5.45 1.33
C ASP A 83 7.32 4.54 0.76
N GLN A 84 8.13 3.92 1.63
CA GLN A 84 9.14 2.94 1.24
C GLN A 84 8.48 1.71 0.57
N VAL A 85 7.45 1.13 1.18
CA VAL A 85 6.72 -0.02 0.61
C VAL A 85 6.13 0.34 -0.76
N LEU A 86 5.51 1.52 -0.89
CA LEU A 86 4.94 1.98 -2.15
C LEU A 86 6.02 2.20 -3.22
N GLN A 87 7.19 2.70 -2.82
CA GLN A 87 8.34 2.85 -3.72
C GLN A 87 8.86 1.49 -4.22
N GLU A 88 9.01 0.52 -3.32
CA GLU A 88 9.44 -0.84 -3.68
C GLU A 88 8.47 -1.50 -4.67
N VAL A 89 7.16 -1.32 -4.49
CA VAL A 89 6.15 -1.82 -5.43
C VAL A 89 6.28 -1.15 -6.80
N ARG A 90 6.45 0.19 -6.85
CA ARG A 90 6.62 0.93 -8.11
C ARG A 90 7.88 0.48 -8.87
N GLU A 91 9.00 0.31 -8.18
CA GLU A 91 10.25 -0.16 -8.82
C GLU A 91 10.10 -1.59 -9.34
N HIS A 92 9.44 -2.47 -8.59
CA HIS A 92 9.20 -3.84 -9.05
C HIS A 92 8.28 -3.90 -10.28
N ASP A 93 7.23 -3.07 -10.34
CA ASP A 93 6.38 -2.95 -11.52
C ASP A 93 7.14 -2.37 -12.72
N ARG A 94 8.02 -1.39 -12.49
CA ARG A 94 8.91 -0.83 -13.53
C ARG A 94 9.86 -1.89 -14.09
N ILE A 95 10.49 -2.70 -13.23
CA ILE A 95 11.38 -3.79 -13.64
C ILE A 95 10.61 -4.80 -14.50
N LYS A 96 9.41 -5.23 -14.08
CA LYS A 96 8.56 -6.14 -14.87
C LYS A 96 8.22 -5.58 -16.26
N CYS A 97 7.92 -4.28 -16.34
CA CYS A 97 7.67 -3.62 -17.62
C CYS A 97 8.92 -3.65 -18.51
N LEU A 98 10.10 -3.32 -17.96
CA LEU A 98 11.37 -3.37 -18.70
C LEU A 98 11.68 -4.78 -19.21
N SER A 99 11.46 -5.82 -18.40
CA SER A 99 11.68 -7.22 -18.80
C SER A 99 10.81 -7.66 -19.98
N ARG A 100 9.60 -7.09 -20.12
CA ARG A 100 8.67 -7.38 -21.22
C ARG A 100 8.92 -6.54 -22.47
N CYS A 101 9.67 -5.44 -22.34
CA CYS A 101 9.99 -4.52 -23.43
C CYS A 101 11.38 -4.75 -24.03
N LEU A 102 12.15 -5.71 -23.52
CA LEU A 102 13.41 -6.15 -24.14
C LEU A 102 13.10 -7.22 -25.20
N PRO A 103 13.73 -7.16 -26.39
CA PRO A 103 13.47 -8.07 -27.52
C PRO A 103 13.82 -9.52 -27.25
#